data_AF-A0A8T2YAU0-F1
#
_entry.id   AF-A0A8T2YAU0-F1
#
_cell.length_a   1.000
_cell.length_b   1.000
_cell.length_c   1.000
_cell.angle_alpha   90.00
_cell.angle_beta   90.00
_cell.angle_gamma   90.00
#
_symmetry.space_group_name_H-M   'P 1'
#
loop_
_entity.id
_entity.type
_entity.pdbx_description
1 polymer ?
#
loop_
_entity_poly.entity_id
_entity_poly.type
_entity_poly.pdbx_seq_one_letter_code
_entity_poly.pdbx_strand_id
1 'polypeptide(L)'
;MSVADLTTSPVASTYTKTSSRLPSPQLSLSSTRLSVHFSRSPRPNPRAQNFKITCSVNQAPSPVAVQTEEAKNKSECFGVFCQTYDLKAEEETKSWKKLINVAVSGAAGMISNHLLFKTTDLSSYPSLHLVRFFGPDQPIALKLLGSERSFQALEGVAMELEDSLYPLLREVSIGINPYEVFEDVEWALLIGAKPRGPGMERAGLLDINGQIFAEQGKALNAVASRNVKVIVVGNPCNTNALICLKNAPNIPAKNFHALTRLDENRAKCQLALKAGVFYDKVSNMTIWGNHSTTQVTFVFFLLLLLLLFFVLKEVCLR
;
A
#
# COMPACT_ATOMS: atom_id res chain seq x y z
N MET A 1 67.02 22.78 5.45
CA MET A 1 67.87 22.88 6.66
C MET A 1 66.99 22.55 7.85
N SER A 2 66.98 21.27 8.23
CA SER A 2 67.62 20.71 9.45
C SER A 2 66.78 21.00 10.72
N VAL A 3 65.85 20.13 11.15
CA VAL A 3 65.99 18.80 11.80
C VAL A 3 66.20 18.89 13.31
N ALA A 4 65.26 18.32 14.08
CA ALA A 4 65.43 17.34 15.17
C ALA A 4 64.11 17.27 15.98
N ASP A 5 63.22 16.29 15.78
CA ASP A 5 63.22 14.87 16.19
C ASP A 5 62.98 14.60 17.69
N LEU A 6 61.90 13.87 17.97
CA LEU A 6 61.97 12.56 18.64
C LEU A 6 60.78 11.69 18.20
N THR A 7 61.17 10.61 17.55
CA THR A 7 60.45 9.44 17.02
C THR A 7 60.09 8.47 18.18
N THR A 8 59.07 7.60 18.09
CA THR A 8 59.15 6.32 17.36
C THR A 8 57.82 5.56 17.41
N SER A 9 57.46 4.97 16.27
CA SER A 9 56.66 3.74 16.08
C SER A 9 57.61 2.71 15.40
N PRO A 10 57.22 1.58 14.75
CA PRO A 10 56.11 0.60 14.87
C PRO A 10 56.58 -0.89 14.76
N VAL A 11 55.65 -1.86 14.55
CA VAL A 11 55.69 -3.05 13.64
C VAL A 11 55.49 -4.49 14.22
N ALA A 12 54.38 -5.13 13.76
CA ALA A 12 54.07 -6.53 13.29
C ALA A 12 54.50 -7.80 14.10
N SER A 13 53.92 -9.00 14.01
CA SER A 13 52.75 -9.72 13.41
C SER A 13 52.58 -11.04 14.23
N THR A 14 51.46 -11.80 14.31
CA THR A 14 51.06 -12.89 13.39
C THR A 14 49.92 -13.74 14.03
N TYR A 15 48.94 -14.15 13.21
CA TYR A 15 47.85 -15.16 13.31
C TYR A 15 47.65 -16.10 14.53
N THR A 16 46.38 -16.30 14.97
CA THR A 16 45.56 -17.54 14.77
C THR A 16 44.11 -17.42 15.27
N LYS A 17 43.19 -18.15 14.60
CA LYS A 17 41.73 -18.29 14.83
C LYS A 17 41.37 -18.81 16.24
N THR A 18 40.19 -18.48 16.77
CA THR A 18 39.10 -19.41 17.21
C THR A 18 37.83 -18.63 17.59
N SER A 19 36.68 -19.18 17.21
CA SER A 19 35.29 -18.69 17.38
C SER A 19 34.78 -18.79 18.82
N SER A 20 33.94 -17.86 19.29
CA SER A 20 32.89 -18.14 20.30
C SER A 20 31.78 -17.08 20.31
N ARG A 21 30.54 -17.53 20.09
CA ARG A 21 29.27 -16.85 20.39
C ARG A 21 28.72 -17.42 21.70
N LEU A 22 28.08 -16.57 22.50
CA LEU A 22 27.29 -16.87 23.71
C LEU A 22 25.78 -16.65 23.40
N PRO A 23 24.81 -17.15 24.19
CA PRO A 23 24.31 -18.52 24.08
C PRO A 23 22.78 -18.59 23.90
N SER A 24 22.29 -19.76 23.48
CA SER A 24 20.88 -20.16 23.57
C SER A 24 20.84 -21.63 23.97
N PRO A 25 20.14 -22.04 25.04
CA PRO A 25 20.02 -23.46 25.35
C PRO A 25 18.73 -24.04 24.76
N GLN A 26 18.88 -25.02 23.89
CA GLN A 26 17.93 -26.13 23.79
C GLN A 26 18.33 -27.18 24.83
N LEU A 27 17.34 -27.77 25.52
CA LEU A 27 17.54 -28.92 26.39
C LEU A 27 16.79 -30.12 25.80
N SER A 28 17.58 -31.12 25.40
CA SER A 28 17.18 -32.50 25.16
C SER A 28 17.21 -33.31 26.46
N LEU A 29 16.45 -34.42 26.45
CA LEU A 29 16.19 -35.36 27.53
C LEU A 29 17.45 -35.89 28.27
N SER A 30 17.33 -36.14 29.60
CA SER A 30 17.25 -37.51 30.19
C SER A 30 17.59 -37.56 31.69
N SER A 31 16.66 -38.14 32.47
CA SER A 31 16.84 -39.03 33.64
C SER A 31 17.54 -38.53 34.92
N THR A 32 16.80 -38.48 36.05
CA THR A 32 17.05 -39.41 37.16
C THR A 32 15.92 -39.43 38.21
N ARG A 33 15.76 -40.63 38.75
CA ARG A 33 14.74 -41.19 39.67
C ARG A 33 14.53 -40.40 40.96
N LEU A 34 13.29 -40.43 41.48
CA LEU A 34 13.01 -40.85 42.85
C LEU A 34 11.61 -41.48 42.95
N SER A 35 11.58 -42.58 43.69
CA SER A 35 10.55 -43.62 43.75
C SER A 35 9.56 -43.40 44.88
N VAL A 36 8.28 -43.79 44.68
CA VAL A 36 7.51 -44.53 45.69
C VAL A 36 6.62 -45.56 45.00
N HIS A 37 6.76 -46.81 45.44
CA HIS A 37 6.02 -48.00 45.02
C HIS A 37 4.54 -47.95 45.46
N PHE A 38 3.63 -48.53 44.68
CA PHE A 38 2.88 -49.72 45.12
C PHE A 38 2.27 -50.50 43.94
N SER A 39 2.34 -51.81 44.08
CA SER A 39 2.13 -52.91 43.14
C SER A 39 0.69 -53.19 42.70
N ARG A 40 0.48 -53.64 41.45
CA ARG A 40 -0.33 -54.85 41.11
C ARG A 40 -0.19 -55.27 39.63
N SER A 41 -0.18 -56.58 39.44
CA SER A 41 -0.02 -57.37 38.20
C SER A 41 -1.23 -57.29 37.23
N PRO A 42 -1.10 -57.73 35.95
CA PRO A 42 -2.03 -57.40 34.87
C PRO A 42 -3.21 -58.37 34.75
N ARG A 43 -4.35 -57.90 34.22
CA ARG A 43 -5.47 -58.72 33.72
C ARG A 43 -5.87 -58.30 32.29
N PRO A 44 -6.39 -59.22 31.47
CA PRO A 44 -6.48 -59.04 30.02
C PRO A 44 -7.73 -58.28 29.54
N ASN A 45 -7.59 -57.81 28.30
CA ASN A 45 -8.43 -57.00 27.42
C ASN A 45 -9.89 -57.52 27.21
N PRO A 46 -10.87 -56.62 26.97
CA PRO A 46 -12.01 -56.95 26.12
C PRO A 46 -12.19 -56.00 24.93
N ARG A 47 -12.06 -56.60 23.74
CA ARG A 47 -12.82 -56.41 22.48
C ARG A 47 -13.31 -54.98 22.13
N ALA A 48 -12.65 -54.38 21.14
CA ALA A 48 -13.19 -53.30 20.32
C ALA A 48 -14.22 -53.84 19.30
N GLN A 49 -15.39 -53.22 19.25
CA GLN A 49 -16.42 -53.48 18.25
C GLN A 49 -16.13 -52.66 16.99
N ASN A 50 -15.96 -53.34 15.85
CA ASN A 50 -15.80 -52.73 14.53
C ASN A 50 -17.18 -52.45 13.93
N PHE A 51 -17.60 -51.19 13.87
CA PHE A 51 -18.67 -50.75 12.96
C PHE A 51 -18.05 -50.32 11.62
N LYS A 52 -18.24 -51.14 10.58
CA LYS A 52 -17.97 -50.77 9.19
C LYS A 52 -19.16 -49.99 8.65
N ILE A 53 -18.95 -48.71 8.34
CA ILE A 53 -19.86 -47.92 7.51
C ILE A 53 -19.38 -48.07 6.06
N THR A 54 -20.21 -48.65 5.20
CA THR A 54 -19.93 -48.83 3.77
C THR A 54 -20.73 -47.79 2.99
N CYS A 55 -20.07 -46.80 2.38
CA CYS A 55 -20.69 -45.93 1.39
C CYS A 55 -20.55 -46.55 -0.01
N SER A 56 -21.66 -46.88 -0.66
CA SER A 56 -21.69 -47.27 -2.07
C SER A 56 -21.73 -46.03 -2.96
N VAL A 57 -20.75 -45.87 -3.84
CA VAL A 57 -20.76 -44.85 -4.90
C VAL A 57 -21.50 -45.44 -6.11
N ASN A 58 -22.74 -45.02 -6.33
CA ASN A 58 -23.41 -45.23 -7.61
C ASN A 58 -22.94 -44.14 -8.58
N GLN A 59 -22.29 -44.55 -9.68
CA GLN A 59 -21.91 -43.65 -10.77
C GLN A 59 -23.17 -43.13 -11.48
N ALA A 60 -23.45 -41.84 -11.33
CA ALA A 60 -24.39 -41.12 -12.18
C ALA A 60 -23.67 -40.68 -13.47
N PRO A 61 -24.33 -40.72 -14.65
CA PRO A 61 -23.71 -40.28 -15.90
C PRO A 61 -23.44 -38.76 -15.87
N SER A 62 -22.27 -38.40 -16.41
CA SER A 62 -21.79 -37.02 -16.56
C SER A 62 -22.79 -36.18 -17.37
N PRO A 63 -23.14 -34.95 -16.93
CA PRO A 63 -23.94 -34.06 -17.76
C PRO A 63 -23.11 -33.60 -18.96
N VAL A 64 -23.76 -33.64 -20.13
CA VAL A 64 -23.25 -33.12 -21.40
C VAL A 64 -22.97 -31.62 -21.25
N ALA A 65 -21.78 -31.19 -21.67
CA ALA A 65 -21.37 -29.80 -21.65
C ALA A 65 -22.33 -28.95 -22.51
N VAL A 66 -23.14 -28.12 -21.86
CA VAL A 66 -23.81 -27.00 -22.51
C VAL A 66 -22.76 -25.93 -22.73
N GLN A 67 -22.43 -25.67 -24.00
CA GLN A 67 -21.63 -24.51 -24.38
C GLN A 67 -22.41 -23.27 -23.96
N THR A 68 -21.95 -22.63 -22.89
CA THR A 68 -22.46 -21.34 -22.46
C THR A 68 -21.61 -20.31 -23.19
N GLU A 69 -22.26 -19.46 -23.98
CA GLU A 69 -21.63 -18.35 -24.70
C GLU A 69 -20.78 -17.51 -23.73
N GLU A 70 -19.56 -17.19 -24.15
CA GLU A 70 -18.60 -16.41 -23.39
C GLU A 70 -19.18 -15.03 -23.02
N ALA A 71 -19.59 -14.91 -21.75
CA ALA A 71 -19.86 -13.62 -21.15
C ALA A 71 -18.54 -12.84 -21.08
N LYS A 72 -18.53 -11.65 -21.68
CA LYS A 72 -17.44 -10.65 -21.64
C LYS A 72 -16.64 -10.74 -20.33
N ASN A 73 -15.32 -10.96 -20.43
CA ASN A 73 -14.34 -10.95 -19.34
C ASN A 73 -14.53 -9.74 -18.42
N LYS A 74 -15.37 -9.88 -17.40
CA LYS A 74 -15.38 -8.98 -16.24
C LYS A 74 -14.14 -9.30 -15.42
N SER A 75 -13.44 -8.30 -14.91
CA SER A 75 -12.30 -8.53 -14.01
C SER A 75 -12.73 -9.48 -12.89
N GLU A 76 -12.13 -10.67 -12.82
CA GLU A 76 -12.49 -11.67 -11.84
C GLU A 76 -12.32 -11.07 -10.43
N CYS A 77 -13.41 -11.09 -9.66
CA CYS A 77 -13.39 -10.78 -8.23
C CYS A 77 -12.45 -11.75 -7.50
N PHE A 78 -11.95 -11.39 -6.32
CA PHE A 78 -11.02 -12.22 -5.55
C PHE A 78 -11.67 -12.83 -4.31
N GLY A 79 -11.50 -14.14 -4.09
CA GLY A 79 -11.86 -14.83 -2.83
C GLY A 79 -13.31 -14.62 -2.38
N VAL A 80 -13.51 -14.35 -1.09
CA VAL A 80 -14.83 -14.05 -0.49
C VAL A 80 -15.50 -12.83 -1.12
N PHE A 81 -14.78 -11.90 -1.75
CA PHE A 81 -15.37 -10.75 -2.44
C PHE A 81 -16.15 -11.13 -3.72
N CYS A 82 -16.02 -12.37 -4.20
CA CYS A 82 -16.90 -12.91 -5.25
C CYS A 82 -18.27 -13.33 -4.76
N GLN A 83 -18.44 -13.51 -3.46
CA GLN A 83 -19.73 -13.90 -2.94
C GLN A 83 -20.67 -12.70 -3.00
N THR A 84 -21.66 -12.80 -3.88
CA THR A 84 -22.79 -11.88 -3.85
C THR A 84 -23.52 -12.11 -2.54
N TYR A 85 -23.24 -11.28 -1.54
CA TYR A 85 -24.17 -11.12 -0.43
C TYR A 85 -25.45 -10.56 -1.04
N ASP A 86 -26.43 -11.44 -1.27
CA ASP A 86 -27.82 -11.08 -1.51
C ASP A 86 -28.31 -10.39 -0.24
N LEU A 87 -27.95 -9.12 -0.11
CA LEU A 87 -28.48 -8.22 0.90
C LEU A 87 -29.96 -8.07 0.55
N LYS A 88 -30.79 -8.97 1.04
CA LYS A 88 -32.21 -8.73 1.24
C LYS A 88 -32.33 -7.60 2.26
N ALA A 89 -32.07 -6.37 1.82
CA ALA A 89 -32.39 -5.11 2.48
C ALA A 89 -32.27 -5.12 4.01
N GLU A 90 -31.16 -5.62 4.58
CA GLU A 90 -30.90 -5.43 6.00
C GLU A 90 -30.64 -3.95 6.26
N GLU A 91 -31.33 -3.44 7.28
CA GLU A 91 -31.63 -2.03 7.53
C GLU A 91 -30.41 -1.11 7.66
N GLU A 92 -29.21 -1.67 7.87
CA GLU A 92 -27.95 -0.93 7.97
C GLU A 92 -27.44 -0.38 6.62
N THR A 93 -27.77 -1.03 5.50
CA THR A 93 -27.30 -0.63 4.15
C THR A 93 -28.10 0.49 3.51
N LYS A 94 -29.23 0.89 4.10
CA LYS A 94 -30.07 1.99 3.61
C LYS A 94 -29.42 3.36 3.75
N SER A 95 -28.40 3.49 4.62
CA SER A 95 -27.66 4.72 4.82
C SER A 95 -26.48 4.90 3.85
N TRP A 96 -26.13 3.85 3.10
CA TRP A 96 -24.92 3.86 2.29
C TRP A 96 -25.11 4.61 0.96
N LYS A 97 -24.07 5.33 0.58
CA LYS A 97 -23.97 5.98 -0.72
C LYS A 97 -23.72 4.96 -1.84
N LYS A 98 -23.81 5.42 -3.09
CA LYS A 98 -23.46 4.62 -4.28
C LYS A 98 -22.01 4.16 -4.20
N LEU A 99 -21.76 2.86 -4.39
CA LEU A 99 -20.43 2.25 -4.47
C LEU A 99 -19.46 3.04 -5.36
N ILE A 100 -18.24 3.26 -4.86
CA ILE A 100 -17.16 3.93 -5.59
C ILE A 100 -16.09 2.91 -5.98
N ASN A 101 -15.74 2.90 -7.28
CA ASN A 101 -14.66 2.08 -7.82
C ASN A 101 -13.33 2.82 -7.73
N VAL A 102 -12.35 2.23 -7.03
CA VAL A 102 -11.03 2.82 -6.83
C VAL A 102 -9.96 1.87 -7.33
N ALA A 103 -9.17 2.31 -8.29
CA ALA A 103 -7.98 1.60 -8.72
C ALA A 103 -6.71 2.06 -8.01
N VAL A 104 -5.82 1.12 -7.72
CA VAL A 104 -4.50 1.38 -7.14
C VAL A 104 -3.44 0.68 -7.98
N SER A 105 -2.54 1.44 -8.61
CA SER A 105 -1.40 0.87 -9.32
C SER A 105 -0.19 0.70 -8.41
N GLY A 106 0.63 -0.33 -8.66
CA GLY A 106 1.71 -0.68 -7.74
C GLY A 106 1.14 -1.17 -6.39
N ALA A 107 0.00 -1.84 -6.43
CA ALA A 107 -0.74 -2.25 -5.24
C ALA A 107 0.01 -3.21 -4.31
N ALA A 108 0.99 -3.97 -4.83
CA ALA A 108 1.89 -4.81 -4.05
C ALA A 108 3.07 -4.05 -3.38
N GLY A 109 3.11 -2.72 -3.52
CA GLY A 109 4.17 -1.88 -2.97
C GLY A 109 3.93 -1.49 -1.51
N MET A 110 4.99 -1.13 -0.79
CA MET A 110 4.91 -0.75 0.63
C MET A 110 3.97 0.44 0.90
N ILE A 111 3.95 1.43 0.01
CA ILE A 111 3.04 2.58 0.13
C ILE A 111 1.59 2.11 0.04
N SER A 112 1.30 1.21 -0.89
CA SER A 112 -0.02 0.65 -1.13
C SER A 112 -0.48 -0.18 0.06
N ASN A 113 0.37 -1.04 0.65
CA ASN A 113 0.00 -1.80 1.85
C ASN A 113 -0.46 -0.87 2.98
N HIS A 114 0.28 0.21 3.26
CA HIS A 114 -0.17 1.16 4.29
C HIS A 114 -1.40 1.97 3.89
N LEU A 115 -1.50 2.36 2.61
CA LEU A 115 -2.65 3.12 2.10
C LEU A 115 -3.94 2.30 2.14
N LEU A 116 -3.85 1.00 1.89
CA LEU A 116 -4.97 0.07 1.96
C LEU A 116 -5.31 -0.19 3.44
N PHE A 117 -4.36 -0.68 4.23
CA PHE A 117 -4.69 -1.30 5.53
C PHE A 117 -4.71 -0.41 6.76
N LYS A 118 -4.18 0.82 6.75
CA LYS A 118 -3.89 1.46 8.04
C LYS A 118 -5.15 1.84 8.83
N THR A 119 -5.28 1.13 9.95
CA THR A 119 -6.27 1.24 11.00
C THR A 119 -5.98 2.46 11.85
N THR A 120 -7.00 3.27 12.16
CA THR A 120 -6.91 4.27 13.24
C THR A 120 -8.17 4.26 14.10
N ASP A 121 -7.92 4.05 15.39
CA ASP A 121 -8.73 4.15 16.60
C ASP A 121 -9.92 3.18 16.87
N LEU A 122 -9.74 2.48 17.99
CA LEU A 122 -10.53 1.46 18.69
C LEU A 122 -11.92 1.91 19.20
N SER A 123 -12.46 3.02 18.71
CA SER A 123 -13.77 3.53 19.15
C SER A 123 -14.91 3.26 18.16
N SER A 124 -14.57 2.91 16.92
CA SER A 124 -15.52 2.50 15.89
C SER A 124 -14.73 1.64 14.92
N TYR A 125 -15.24 0.44 14.62
CA TYR A 125 -14.68 -0.65 13.82
C TYR A 125 -13.46 -0.36 12.92
N PRO A 126 -12.49 -1.29 12.82
CA PRO A 126 -11.33 -1.14 11.94
C PRO A 126 -11.80 -0.75 10.54
N SER A 127 -11.28 0.36 10.03
CA SER A 127 -11.71 0.96 8.78
C SER A 127 -10.50 1.21 7.88
N LEU A 128 -10.64 0.82 6.61
CA LEU A 128 -9.70 1.11 5.52
C LEU A 128 -9.42 2.64 5.47
N HIS A 129 -8.19 3.07 5.19
CA HIS A 129 -7.91 4.51 5.06
C HIS A 129 -8.73 5.18 3.96
N LEU A 130 -8.99 4.44 2.88
CA LEU A 130 -9.84 4.90 1.80
C LEU A 130 -11.28 5.11 2.25
N VAL A 131 -11.78 4.27 3.17
CA VAL A 131 -13.10 4.46 3.80
C VAL A 131 -13.12 5.76 4.60
N ARG A 132 -12.07 6.07 5.37
CA ARG A 132 -11.99 7.38 6.05
C ARG A 132 -11.90 8.55 5.07
N PHE A 133 -11.26 8.35 3.91
CA PHE A 133 -11.17 9.37 2.87
C PHE A 133 -12.55 9.73 2.30
N PHE A 134 -13.43 8.74 2.12
CA PHE A 134 -14.76 9.00 1.55
C PHE A 134 -15.90 9.16 2.56
N GLY A 135 -15.71 8.67 3.79
CA GLY A 135 -16.70 8.72 4.87
C GLY A 135 -17.18 7.33 5.31
N PRO A 136 -17.75 7.23 6.52
CA PRO A 136 -18.18 5.95 7.12
C PRO A 136 -19.42 5.33 6.45
N ASP A 137 -20.06 6.05 5.53
CA ASP A 137 -21.25 5.64 4.79
C ASP A 137 -20.96 5.33 3.30
N GLN A 138 -19.68 5.27 2.92
CA GLN A 138 -19.26 5.09 1.55
C GLN A 138 -18.68 3.68 1.32
N PRO A 139 -19.43 2.76 0.68
CA PRO A 139 -18.87 1.49 0.23
C PRO A 139 -17.90 1.69 -0.94
N ILE A 140 -16.89 0.82 -1.02
CA ILE A 140 -15.77 0.91 -1.97
C ILE A 140 -15.51 -0.45 -2.63
N ALA A 141 -15.19 -0.41 -3.91
CA ALA A 141 -14.61 -1.52 -4.68
C ALA A 141 -13.15 -1.20 -5.02
N LEU A 142 -12.23 -2.10 -4.68
CA LEU A 142 -10.80 -1.95 -4.94
C LEU A 142 -10.39 -2.74 -6.17
N LYS A 143 -9.78 -2.05 -7.14
CA LYS A 143 -9.21 -2.64 -8.35
C LYS A 143 -7.68 -2.50 -8.30
N LEU A 144 -6.98 -3.58 -7.95
CA LEU A 144 -5.56 -3.55 -7.66
C LEU A 144 -4.75 -3.91 -8.90
N LEU A 145 -3.97 -2.95 -9.42
CA LEU A 145 -3.10 -3.13 -10.57
C LEU A 145 -1.67 -3.42 -10.11
N GLY A 146 -1.17 -4.59 -10.46
CA GLY A 146 0.21 -5.01 -10.23
C GLY A 146 1.07 -5.06 -11.49
N SER A 147 2.17 -5.78 -11.38
CA SER A 147 3.01 -6.19 -12.50
C SER A 147 3.14 -7.70 -12.48
N GLU A 148 3.48 -8.32 -13.61
CA GLU A 148 3.71 -9.77 -13.69
C GLU A 148 4.70 -10.27 -12.62
N ARG A 149 5.79 -9.50 -12.41
CA ARG A 149 6.81 -9.82 -11.39
C ARG A 149 6.26 -9.80 -9.95
N SER A 150 5.24 -9.00 -9.68
CA SER A 150 4.71 -8.77 -8.33
C SER A 150 3.33 -9.35 -8.13
N PHE A 151 2.88 -10.25 -9.01
CA PHE A 151 1.52 -10.80 -8.95
C PHE A 151 1.29 -11.62 -7.69
N GLN A 152 2.23 -12.48 -7.32
CA GLN A 152 2.15 -13.25 -6.06
C GLN A 152 2.07 -12.36 -4.82
N ALA A 153 2.80 -11.23 -4.81
CA ALA A 153 2.70 -10.26 -3.72
C ALA A 153 1.35 -9.52 -3.72
N LEU A 154 0.75 -9.32 -4.89
CA LEU A 154 -0.57 -8.73 -5.05
C LEU A 154 -1.67 -9.66 -4.52
N GLU A 155 -1.57 -10.96 -4.77
CA GLU A 155 -2.44 -11.98 -4.18
C GLU A 155 -2.36 -11.97 -2.65
N GLY A 156 -1.14 -11.90 -2.09
CA GLY A 156 -0.95 -11.77 -0.63
C GLY A 156 -1.66 -10.55 -0.04
N VAL A 157 -1.60 -9.40 -0.72
CA VAL A 157 -2.34 -8.19 -0.33
C VAL A 157 -3.85 -8.40 -0.41
N ALA A 158 -4.36 -9.12 -1.41
CA ALA A 158 -5.79 -9.41 -1.53
C ALA A 158 -6.27 -10.37 -0.43
N MET A 159 -5.46 -11.37 -0.06
CA MET A 159 -5.72 -12.26 1.07
C MET A 159 -5.76 -11.49 2.41
N GLU A 160 -4.82 -10.56 2.62
CA GLU A 160 -4.84 -9.70 3.82
C GLU A 160 -6.11 -8.81 3.87
N LEU A 161 -6.62 -8.35 2.71
CA LEU A 161 -7.87 -7.58 2.62
C LEU A 161 -9.09 -8.42 2.97
N GLU A 162 -9.11 -9.67 2.54
CA GLU A 162 -10.15 -10.65 2.88
C GLU A 162 -10.18 -10.94 4.39
N ASP A 163 -9.01 -11.20 4.98
CA ASP A 163 -8.86 -11.46 6.42
C ASP A 163 -9.17 -10.23 7.30
N SER A 164 -9.16 -9.03 6.73
CA SER A 164 -9.45 -7.79 7.45
C SER A 164 -10.94 -7.55 7.71
N LEU A 165 -11.85 -8.27 7.02
CA LEU A 165 -13.30 -8.23 7.22
C LEU A 165 -13.91 -6.82 7.22
N TYR A 166 -13.43 -5.93 6.33
CA TYR A 166 -13.94 -4.56 6.23
C TYR A 166 -15.37 -4.52 5.64
N PRO A 167 -16.41 -4.06 6.38
CA PRO A 167 -17.79 -4.12 5.88
C PRO A 167 -18.05 -3.27 4.63
N LEU A 168 -17.34 -2.14 4.53
CA LEU A 168 -17.43 -1.19 3.43
C LEU A 168 -16.57 -1.57 2.22
N LEU A 169 -15.68 -2.55 2.35
CA LEU A 169 -14.95 -3.11 1.22
C LEU A 169 -15.82 -4.21 0.60
N ARG A 170 -16.48 -3.87 -0.51
CA ARG A 170 -17.49 -4.75 -1.11
C ARG A 170 -16.91 -5.67 -2.16
N GLU A 171 -15.94 -5.17 -2.91
CA GLU A 171 -15.34 -5.87 -4.03
C GLU A 171 -13.83 -5.64 -4.02
N VAL A 172 -13.07 -6.69 -4.31
CA VAL A 172 -11.64 -6.61 -4.61
C VAL A 172 -11.41 -7.41 -5.88
N SER A 173 -10.76 -6.80 -6.86
CA SER A 173 -10.21 -7.49 -8.02
C SER A 173 -8.74 -7.16 -8.17
N ILE A 174 -7.97 -8.13 -8.65
CA ILE A 174 -6.53 -7.98 -8.87
C ILE A 174 -6.22 -8.26 -10.34
N GLY A 175 -5.23 -7.58 -10.90
CA GLY A 175 -4.85 -7.79 -12.28
C GLY A 175 -3.55 -7.10 -12.67
N ILE A 176 -3.07 -7.42 -13.87
CA ILE A 176 -1.88 -6.79 -14.47
C ILE A 176 -2.22 -5.98 -15.74
N ASN A 177 -3.41 -6.19 -16.31
CA ASN A 177 -3.87 -5.47 -17.48
C ASN A 177 -4.57 -4.17 -17.06
N PRO A 178 -4.04 -2.98 -17.38
CA PRO A 178 -4.67 -1.72 -16.99
C PRO A 178 -6.04 -1.52 -17.66
N TYR A 179 -6.32 -2.10 -18.83
CA TYR A 179 -7.62 -1.97 -19.50
C TYR A 179 -8.73 -2.75 -18.79
N GLU A 180 -8.40 -3.79 -18.05
CA GLU A 180 -9.36 -4.55 -17.25
C GLU A 180 -9.49 -3.92 -15.85
N VAL A 181 -8.36 -3.63 -15.21
CA VAL A 181 -8.36 -3.10 -13.84
C VAL A 181 -8.92 -1.67 -13.77
N PHE A 182 -8.79 -0.86 -14.83
CA PHE A 182 -9.33 0.51 -14.84
C PHE A 182 -10.78 0.61 -15.31
N GLU A 183 -11.46 -0.49 -15.61
CA GLU A 183 -12.86 -0.48 -16.04
C GLU A 183 -13.74 0.21 -14.99
N ASP A 184 -14.56 1.17 -15.41
CA ASP A 184 -15.53 1.90 -14.58
C ASP A 184 -14.95 2.56 -13.31
N VAL A 185 -13.65 2.81 -13.27
CA VAL A 185 -12.99 3.42 -12.10
C VAL A 185 -13.37 4.90 -11.97
N GLU A 186 -13.70 5.31 -10.74
CA GLU A 186 -14.00 6.70 -10.37
C GLU A 186 -12.79 7.41 -9.73
N TRP A 187 -11.88 6.65 -9.09
CA TRP A 187 -10.62 7.15 -8.55
C TRP A 187 -9.44 6.26 -8.92
N ALA A 188 -8.37 6.83 -9.49
CA ALA A 188 -7.16 6.10 -9.85
C ALA A 188 -5.96 6.64 -9.05
N LEU A 189 -5.41 5.82 -8.17
CA LEU A 189 -4.23 6.10 -7.36
C LEU A 189 -3.01 5.44 -8.00
N LEU A 190 -2.28 6.22 -8.79
CA LEU A 190 -1.17 5.72 -9.60
C LEU A 190 0.15 5.82 -8.81
N ILE A 191 0.43 4.79 -8.02
CA ILE A 191 1.62 4.71 -7.15
C ILE A 191 2.77 3.98 -7.84
N GLY A 192 2.44 2.97 -8.64
CA GLY A 192 3.42 2.13 -9.34
C GLY A 192 4.27 2.93 -10.32
N ALA A 193 5.58 2.96 -10.08
CA ALA A 193 6.60 3.49 -10.99
C ALA A 193 7.88 2.69 -10.82
N LYS A 194 8.70 2.63 -11.88
CA LYS A 194 10.01 1.98 -11.82
C LYS A 194 10.96 2.83 -10.97
N PRO A 195 11.58 2.27 -9.93
CA PRO A 195 12.57 2.99 -9.14
C PRO A 195 13.84 3.24 -9.97
N ARG A 196 14.59 4.27 -9.58
CA ARG A 196 15.88 4.56 -10.22
C ARG A 196 16.88 3.45 -9.92
N GLY A 197 17.36 2.79 -10.97
CA GLY A 197 18.39 1.74 -10.86
C GLY A 197 19.82 2.29 -10.71
N PRO A 198 20.79 1.47 -10.28
CA PRO A 198 22.20 1.83 -10.25
C PRO A 198 22.68 2.26 -11.65
N GLY A 199 23.39 3.39 -11.74
CA GLY A 199 23.90 3.91 -13.02
C GLY A 199 22.85 4.49 -13.96
N MET A 200 21.56 4.50 -13.58
CA MET A 200 20.49 5.04 -14.44
C MET A 200 20.51 6.57 -14.48
N GLU A 201 20.62 7.11 -15.69
CA GLU A 201 20.45 8.53 -15.95
C GLU A 201 19.00 8.99 -15.72
N ARG A 202 18.83 10.28 -15.42
CA ARG A 202 17.50 10.87 -15.20
C ARG A 202 16.61 10.75 -16.45
N ALA A 203 17.18 10.88 -17.64
CA ALA A 203 16.45 10.76 -18.91
C ALA A 203 15.88 9.33 -19.10
N GLY A 204 16.68 8.30 -18.81
CA GLY A 204 16.20 6.90 -18.89
C GLY A 204 15.07 6.60 -17.90
N LEU A 205 15.12 7.17 -16.69
CA LEU A 205 14.03 7.05 -15.72
C LEU A 205 12.73 7.72 -16.20
N LEU A 206 12.85 8.90 -16.83
CA LEU A 206 11.74 9.65 -17.39
C LEU A 206 11.08 8.90 -18.55
N ASP A 207 11.87 8.31 -19.44
CA ASP A 207 11.36 7.57 -20.59
C ASP A 207 10.61 6.30 -20.16
N ILE A 208 11.21 5.48 -19.29
CA ILE A 208 10.57 4.24 -18.83
C ILE A 208 9.27 4.51 -18.08
N ASN A 209 9.29 5.46 -17.13
CA ASN A 209 8.05 5.79 -16.41
C ASN A 209 7.06 6.51 -17.32
N GLY A 210 7.52 7.35 -18.24
CA GLY A 210 6.68 7.99 -19.24
C GLY A 210 5.86 6.98 -20.05
N GLN A 211 6.49 5.89 -20.50
CA GLN A 211 5.79 4.81 -21.22
C GLN A 211 4.73 4.12 -20.36
N ILE A 212 5.03 3.83 -19.08
CA ILE A 212 4.06 3.23 -18.14
C ILE A 212 2.84 4.15 -17.98
N PHE A 213 3.06 5.44 -17.73
CA PHE A 213 1.98 6.40 -17.50
C PHE A 213 1.24 6.80 -18.78
N ALA A 214 1.89 6.72 -19.95
CA ALA A 214 1.23 6.87 -21.24
C ALA A 214 0.22 5.74 -21.44
N GLU A 215 0.62 4.49 -21.20
CA GLU A 215 -0.26 3.33 -21.37
C GLU A 215 -1.39 3.31 -20.34
N GLN A 216 -1.09 3.62 -19.07
CA GLN A 216 -2.14 3.80 -18.06
C GLN A 216 -3.11 4.93 -18.42
N GLY A 217 -2.62 6.03 -19.03
CA GLY A 217 -3.45 7.11 -19.53
C GLY A 217 -4.41 6.66 -20.64
N LYS A 218 -3.92 5.88 -21.61
CA LYS A 218 -4.76 5.31 -22.68
C LYS A 218 -5.83 4.36 -22.12
N ALA A 219 -5.45 3.51 -21.17
CA ALA A 219 -6.37 2.60 -20.51
C ALA A 219 -7.47 3.35 -19.75
N LEU A 220 -7.10 4.33 -18.90
CA LEU A 220 -8.08 5.19 -18.23
C LEU A 220 -9.02 5.89 -19.22
N ASN A 221 -8.46 6.41 -20.32
CA ASN A 221 -9.26 7.05 -21.37
C ASN A 221 -10.26 6.12 -22.04
N ALA A 222 -9.90 4.85 -22.22
CA ALA A 222 -10.73 3.86 -22.87
C ALA A 222 -11.87 3.39 -21.96
N VAL A 223 -11.54 2.98 -20.73
CA VAL A 223 -12.43 2.15 -19.90
C VAL A 223 -12.88 2.77 -18.58
N ALA A 224 -12.23 3.83 -18.09
CA ALA A 224 -12.59 4.42 -16.81
C ALA A 224 -13.78 5.38 -16.92
N SER A 225 -14.32 5.79 -15.77
CA SER A 225 -15.35 6.82 -15.71
C SER A 225 -14.86 8.12 -16.35
N ARG A 226 -15.72 8.79 -17.12
CA ARG A 226 -15.38 10.06 -17.79
C ARG A 226 -15.02 11.19 -16.82
N ASN A 227 -15.40 11.06 -15.55
CA ASN A 227 -15.03 12.00 -14.49
C ASN A 227 -14.07 11.39 -13.44
N VAL A 228 -13.32 10.34 -13.82
CA VAL A 228 -12.32 9.73 -12.95
C VAL A 228 -11.35 10.78 -12.39
N LYS A 229 -11.03 10.67 -11.10
CA LYS A 229 -10.00 11.49 -10.43
C LYS A 229 -8.70 10.71 -10.37
N VAL A 230 -7.64 11.28 -10.91
CA VAL A 230 -6.34 10.59 -11.06
C VAL A 230 -5.32 11.27 -10.14
N ILE A 231 -4.74 10.51 -9.22
CA ILE A 231 -3.69 10.96 -8.31
C ILE A 231 -2.41 10.19 -8.62
N VAL A 232 -1.40 10.90 -9.10
CA VAL A 232 -0.09 10.35 -9.45
C VAL A 232 0.88 10.55 -8.29
N VAL A 233 1.42 9.43 -7.80
CA VAL A 233 2.44 9.39 -6.75
C VAL A 233 3.76 8.86 -7.31
N GLY A 234 3.71 7.98 -8.32
CA GLY A 234 4.89 7.42 -8.97
C GLY A 234 5.80 8.49 -9.56
N ASN A 235 7.07 8.49 -9.17
CA ASN A 235 8.03 9.51 -9.60
C ASN A 235 8.55 9.29 -11.02
N PRO A 236 8.84 10.37 -11.78
CA PRO A 236 8.63 11.79 -11.45
C PRO A 236 7.17 12.24 -11.62
N CYS A 237 6.48 12.53 -10.50
CA CYS A 237 5.01 12.57 -10.48
C CYS A 237 4.39 13.68 -11.34
N ASN A 238 4.96 14.90 -11.37
CA ASN A 238 4.46 15.98 -12.22
C ASN A 238 4.52 15.63 -13.71
N THR A 239 5.65 15.08 -14.17
CA THR A 239 5.85 14.71 -15.58
C THR A 239 4.99 13.50 -15.94
N ASN A 240 4.93 12.50 -15.06
CA ASN A 240 4.08 11.32 -15.24
C ASN A 240 2.59 11.71 -15.33
N ALA A 241 2.12 12.63 -14.49
CA ALA A 241 0.75 13.16 -14.56
C ALA A 241 0.47 13.88 -15.89
N LEU A 242 1.43 14.69 -16.36
CA LEU A 242 1.33 15.36 -17.66
C LEU A 242 1.29 14.36 -18.82
N ILE A 243 2.08 13.29 -18.78
CA ILE A 243 2.06 12.27 -19.81
C ILE A 243 0.73 11.50 -19.78
N CYS A 244 0.26 11.14 -18.58
CA CYS A 244 -1.00 10.43 -18.39
C CYS A 244 -2.19 11.22 -18.95
N LEU A 245 -2.30 12.52 -18.61
CA LEU A 245 -3.39 13.37 -19.11
C LEU A 245 -3.31 13.60 -20.62
N LYS A 246 -2.11 13.66 -21.21
CA LYS A 246 -1.94 13.84 -22.66
C LYS A 246 -2.37 12.61 -23.45
N ASN A 247 -2.29 11.42 -22.85
CA ASN A 247 -2.78 10.17 -23.43
C ASN A 247 -4.25 9.90 -23.07
N ALA A 248 -4.90 10.81 -22.35
CA ALA A 248 -6.29 10.68 -21.92
C ALA A 248 -7.17 11.89 -22.29
N PRO A 249 -7.35 12.18 -23.60
CA PRO A 249 -8.05 13.38 -24.05
C PRO A 249 -9.53 13.46 -23.65
N ASN A 250 -10.17 12.32 -23.36
CA ASN A 250 -11.59 12.25 -23.00
C ASN A 250 -11.82 12.48 -21.49
N ILE A 251 -10.75 12.60 -20.69
CA ILE A 251 -10.83 12.87 -19.25
C ILE A 251 -10.42 14.34 -19.03
N PRO A 252 -11.18 15.14 -18.26
CA PRO A 252 -10.82 16.52 -17.98
C PRO A 252 -9.43 16.63 -17.36
N ALA A 253 -8.54 17.44 -17.95
CA ALA A 253 -7.17 17.62 -17.47
C ALA A 253 -7.09 18.08 -15.99
N LYS A 254 -8.11 18.80 -15.50
CA LYS A 254 -8.24 19.23 -14.10
C LYS A 254 -8.36 18.08 -13.09
N ASN A 255 -8.67 16.87 -13.55
CA ASN A 255 -8.81 15.69 -12.69
C ASN A 255 -7.48 14.98 -12.43
N PHE A 256 -6.39 15.39 -13.08
CA PHE A 256 -5.07 14.81 -12.90
C PHE A 256 -4.27 15.62 -11.88
N HIS A 257 -3.83 14.96 -10.82
CA HIS A 257 -3.11 15.55 -9.71
C HIS A 257 -1.76 14.86 -9.52
N ALA A 258 -0.69 15.64 -9.39
CA ALA A 258 0.60 15.15 -8.91
C ALA A 258 0.70 15.39 -7.40
N LEU A 259 1.03 14.35 -6.62
CA LEU A 259 0.96 14.41 -5.17
C LEU A 259 2.19 15.11 -4.56
N THR A 260 2.03 16.37 -4.13
CA THR A 260 3.02 17.13 -3.33
C THR A 260 2.61 17.30 -1.87
N ARG A 261 1.52 16.63 -1.44
CA ARG A 261 0.95 16.77 -0.09
C ARG A 261 1.90 16.30 1.01
N LEU A 262 2.78 15.34 0.72
CA LEU A 262 3.81 14.91 1.67
C LEU A 262 4.79 16.04 1.98
N ASP A 263 5.19 16.80 0.97
CA ASP A 263 6.07 17.96 1.14
C ASP A 263 5.38 19.08 1.92
N GLU A 264 4.09 19.33 1.65
CA GLU A 264 3.29 20.29 2.42
C GLU A 264 3.24 19.91 3.90
N ASN A 265 2.95 18.65 4.22
CA ASN A 265 2.89 18.16 5.61
C ASN A 265 4.25 18.26 6.30
N ARG A 266 5.34 17.90 5.60
CA ARG A 266 6.71 18.05 6.10
C ARG A 266 7.03 19.50 6.40
N ALA A 267 6.65 20.40 5.50
CA ALA A 267 6.93 21.82 5.63
C ALA A 267 6.10 22.46 6.77
N LYS A 268 4.83 22.07 6.96
CA LYS A 268 4.04 22.47 8.14
C LYS A 268 4.71 22.05 9.44
N CYS A 269 5.19 20.81 9.52
CA CYS A 269 5.89 20.30 10.69
C CYS A 269 7.16 21.11 11.00
N GLN A 270 7.97 21.38 9.98
CA GLN A 270 9.19 22.18 10.13
C GLN A 270 8.89 23.62 10.56
N LEU A 271 7.84 24.25 10.00
CA LEU A 271 7.43 25.59 10.40
C LEU A 271 6.91 25.62 11.84
N ALA A 272 6.10 24.64 12.24
CA ALA A 272 5.56 24.50 13.59
C ALA A 272 6.70 24.38 14.61
N LEU A 273 7.67 23.49 14.33
CA LEU A 273 8.88 23.32 15.15
C LEU A 273 9.66 24.63 15.30
N LYS A 274 9.84 25.37 14.20
CA LYS A 274 10.59 26.63 14.24
C LYS A 274 9.86 27.75 14.98
N ALA A 275 8.54 27.77 14.91
CA ALA A 275 7.69 28.74 15.58
C ALA A 275 7.35 28.35 17.04
N GLY A 276 7.74 27.15 17.50
CA GLY A 276 7.43 26.67 18.85
C GLY A 276 5.94 26.41 19.08
N VAL A 277 5.18 26.12 18.02
CA VAL A 277 3.74 25.81 18.08
C VAL A 277 3.48 24.39 17.62
N PHE A 278 2.30 23.86 17.94
CA PHE A 278 1.88 22.57 17.41
C PHE A 278 1.43 22.70 15.94
N TYR A 279 1.59 21.64 15.14
CA TYR A 279 1.40 21.70 13.68
C TYR A 279 -0.06 21.93 13.26
N ASP A 280 -1.02 21.71 14.16
CA ASP A 280 -2.44 22.02 13.96
C ASP A 280 -2.71 23.54 13.88
N LYS A 281 -1.79 24.36 14.41
CA LYS A 281 -1.83 25.82 14.31
C LYS A 281 -1.25 26.37 13.01
N VAL A 282 -0.59 25.53 12.22
CA VAL A 282 0.01 25.94 10.94
C VAL A 282 -0.96 25.67 9.79
N SER A 283 -1.50 26.74 9.21
CA SER A 283 -2.41 26.69 8.07
C SER A 283 -1.82 27.38 6.83
N ASN A 284 -2.51 27.26 5.69
CA ASN A 284 -2.20 27.98 4.44
C ASN A 284 -0.77 27.74 3.91
N MET A 285 -0.26 26.53 4.12
CA MET A 285 0.99 26.06 3.52
C MET A 285 0.75 25.73 2.04
N THR A 286 1.64 26.14 1.15
CA THR A 286 1.55 25.79 -0.28
C THR A 286 2.90 25.35 -0.81
N ILE A 287 2.91 24.32 -1.67
CA ILE A 287 4.10 23.87 -2.38
C ILE A 287 3.92 24.19 -3.86
N TRP A 288 4.88 24.91 -4.43
CA TRP A 288 4.92 25.29 -5.84
C TRP A 288 6.03 24.54 -6.57
N GLY A 289 5.82 24.33 -7.88
CA GLY A 289 6.82 23.74 -8.76
C GLY A 289 6.76 22.22 -8.86
N ASN A 290 7.90 21.64 -9.22
CA ASN A 290 8.05 20.20 -9.46
C ASN A 290 8.40 19.47 -8.16
N HIS A 291 7.85 18.27 -7.93
CA HIS A 291 8.23 17.40 -6.80
C HIS A 291 9.69 16.92 -6.97
N SER A 292 10.61 17.76 -6.51
CA SER A 292 12.06 17.63 -6.66
C SER A 292 12.75 18.68 -5.78
N THR A 293 14.08 18.75 -5.85
CA THR A 293 14.86 19.77 -5.15
C THR A 293 14.58 21.21 -5.59
N THR A 294 13.86 21.41 -6.70
CA THR A 294 13.45 22.75 -7.17
C THR A 294 12.06 23.17 -6.67
N GLN A 295 11.44 22.41 -5.77
CA GLN A 295 10.15 22.80 -5.19
C GLN A 295 10.29 24.04 -4.32
N VAL A 296 9.31 24.94 -4.40
CA VAL A 296 9.28 26.18 -3.61
C VAL A 296 8.18 26.07 -2.58
N THR A 297 8.60 26.08 -1.32
CA THR A 297 7.69 26.10 -0.18
C THR A 297 7.25 27.53 0.11
N PHE A 298 5.95 27.79 0.08
CA PHE A 298 5.37 29.11 0.26
C PHE A 298 4.43 29.15 1.47
N VAL A 299 4.51 30.25 2.23
CA VAL A 299 3.67 30.54 3.41
C VAL A 299 3.19 31.97 3.30
N PHE A 300 1.89 32.17 3.06
CA PHE A 300 1.33 33.50 2.81
C PHE A 300 1.53 34.46 4.01
N PHE A 301 1.37 33.96 5.24
CA PHE A 301 1.52 34.78 6.45
C PHE A 301 2.96 35.13 6.80
N LEU A 302 3.95 34.34 6.38
CA LEU A 302 5.35 34.64 6.69
C LEU A 302 5.81 35.89 5.95
N LEU A 303 5.29 36.15 4.75
CA LEU A 303 5.62 37.36 4.01
C LEU A 303 5.11 38.61 4.73
N LEU A 304 3.89 38.58 5.27
CA LEU A 304 3.31 39.72 6.00
C LEU A 304 4.05 39.98 7.31
N LEU A 305 4.43 38.93 8.05
CA LEU A 305 5.20 39.04 9.28
C LEU A 305 6.65 39.47 9.04
N LEU A 306 7.29 39.00 7.97
CA LEU A 306 8.62 39.47 7.55
C LEU A 306 8.57 40.92 7.06
N LEU A 307 7.57 41.29 6.26
CA LEU A 307 7.33 42.69 5.86
C LEU A 307 7.06 43.57 7.08
N LEU A 308 6.23 43.13 8.03
CA LEU A 308 6.00 43.86 9.28
C LEU A 308 7.29 43.98 10.09
N PHE A 309 8.07 42.90 10.23
CA PHE A 309 9.35 42.95 10.95
C PHE A 309 10.37 43.85 10.27
N PHE A 310 10.41 43.87 8.93
CA PHE A 310 11.34 44.72 8.16
C PHE A 310 10.93 46.19 8.26
N VAL A 311 9.65 46.49 8.12
CA VAL A 311 9.07 47.84 8.28
C VAL A 311 9.23 48.32 9.74
N LEU A 312 8.99 47.46 10.74
CA LEU A 312 9.19 47.81 12.15
C LEU A 312 10.67 47.99 12.50
N LYS A 313 11.59 47.24 11.88
CA LYS A 313 13.03 47.49 12.04
C LYS A 313 13.45 48.82 11.44
N GLU A 314 12.98 49.18 10.24
CA GLU A 314 13.30 50.48 9.63
C GLU A 314 12.70 51.67 10.40
N VAL A 315 11.52 51.50 11.00
CA VAL A 315 10.88 52.55 11.81
C VAL A 315 11.53 52.72 13.19
N CYS A 316 12.04 51.64 13.81
CA CYS A 316 12.77 51.74 15.08
C CYS A 316 14.26 52.13 14.95
N LEU A 317 14.82 52.17 13.74
CA LEU A 317 16.21 52.57 13.45
C LEU A 317 16.33 54.01 12.89
N ARG A 318 15.23 54.77 12.88
CA ARG A 318 15.20 56.22 12.63
C ARG A 318 14.77 56.96 13.89
#